data_AF-A0A0D3A048-F1
#
_entry.id   AF-A0A0D3A048-F1
#
_cell.length_a   1.000
_cell.length_b   1.000
_cell.length_c   1.000
_cell.angle_alpha   90.00
_cell.angle_beta   90.00
_cell.angle_gamma   90.00
#
_symmetry.space_group_name_H-M   'P 1'
#
loop_
_entity.id
_entity.type
_entity.pdbx_description
1 polymer ?
#
loop_
_entity_poly.entity_id
_entity_poly.type
_entity_poly.pdbx_seq_one_letter_code
_entity_poly.pdbx_strand_id
1 'polypeptide(L)'
;MRLLSGCLTTEEANDLKDFSDWILKVGEGKLAEPNDGEAEIEIPQEFLITNSEDPIDAISKAVYGDYLSLQENKDPRFFQERAILSYQ
;
A
#
# COMPACT_ATOMS: atom_id res chain seq x y z
N MET A 1 -0.65 12.95 10.07
CA MET A 1 -1.82 12.41 9.36
C MET A 1 -2.81 11.92 10.41
N ARG A 2 -4.11 12.22 10.31
CA ARG A 2 -5.13 11.66 11.22
C ARG A 2 -6.05 10.77 10.38
N LEU A 3 -5.93 9.45 10.56
CA LEU A 3 -6.81 8.47 9.93
C LEU A 3 -8.08 8.42 10.79
N LEU A 4 -9.10 9.18 10.39
CA LEU A 4 -10.40 9.21 11.07
C LEU A 4 -11.27 8.09 10.50
N SER A 5 -11.40 7.00 11.24
CA SER A 5 -12.23 5.86 10.85
C SER A 5 -13.47 5.75 11.75
N GLY A 6 -14.62 6.14 11.21
CA GLY A 6 -15.91 6.09 11.90
C GLY A 6 -16.53 4.69 11.85
N CYS A 7 -16.11 3.83 12.80
CA CYS A 7 -16.49 2.42 12.98
C CYS A 7 -15.45 1.45 12.40
N LEU A 8 -14.42 1.14 13.19
CA LEU A 8 -13.52 -0.01 12.97
C LEU A 8 -13.79 -1.05 14.05
N THR A 9 -13.67 -2.32 13.70
CA THR A 9 -13.52 -3.39 14.68
C THR A 9 -12.25 -3.19 15.50
N THR A 10 -12.15 -3.83 16.66
CA THR A 10 -10.96 -3.73 17.50
C THR A 10 -9.70 -4.23 16.79
N GLU A 11 -9.84 -5.23 15.91
CA GLU A 11 -8.77 -5.76 15.07
C GLU A 11 -8.30 -4.72 14.03
N GLU A 12 -9.23 -4.19 13.22
CA GLU A 12 -8.90 -3.17 12.21
C GLU A 12 -8.30 -1.88 12.83
N ALA A 13 -8.72 -1.52 14.04
CA ALA A 13 -8.16 -0.38 14.76
C ALA A 13 -6.72 -0.62 15.23
N ASN A 14 -6.38 -1.86 15.59
CA ASN A 14 -5.01 -2.24 15.94
C ASN A 14 -4.12 -2.28 14.67
N ASP A 15 -4.60 -2.89 13.59
CA ASP A 15 -3.86 -2.94 12.32
C ASP A 15 -3.57 -1.53 11.79
N LEU A 16 -4.56 -0.64 11.85
CA LEU A 16 -4.39 0.75 11.45
C LEU A 16 -3.34 1.48 12.31
N LYS A 17 -3.31 1.18 13.61
CA LYS A 17 -2.33 1.75 14.53
C LYS A 17 -0.93 1.24 14.22
N ASP A 18 -0.77 -0.06 13.97
CA ASP A 18 0.52 -0.66 13.65
C ASP A 18 1.07 -0.12 12.32
N PHE A 19 0.21 0.02 11.31
CA PHE A 19 0.57 0.69 10.05
C PHE A 19 0.98 2.16 10.27
N SER A 20 0.23 2.89 11.10
CA SER A 20 0.52 4.30 11.41
C SER A 20 1.85 4.46 12.16
N ASP A 21 2.17 3.55 13.06
CA ASP A 21 3.43 3.56 13.80
C ASP A 21 4.60 3.16 12.88
N TRP A 22 4.41 2.22 11.95
CA TRP A 22 5.42 1.86 10.95
C TRP A 22 5.75 3.03 10.02
N ILE A 23 4.75 3.64 9.38
CA ILE A 23 4.98 4.77 8.46
C ILE A 23 5.61 5.98 9.18
N LEU A 24 5.29 6.17 10.46
CA LEU A 24 5.92 7.21 11.28
C LEU A 24 7.41 6.92 11.48
N LYS A 25 7.78 5.68 11.80
CA LYS A 25 9.19 5.27 11.94
C LYS A 25 9.95 5.39 10.61
N VAL A 26 9.31 5.14 9.46
CA VAL A 26 9.89 5.41 8.13
C VAL A 26 10.23 6.90 8.01
N GLY A 27 9.26 7.78 8.29
CA GLY A 27 9.44 9.23 8.16
C GLY A 27 10.45 9.83 9.15
N GLU A 28 10.61 9.22 10.32
CA GLU A 28 11.62 9.63 11.31
C GLU A 28 13.02 9.04 11.02
N GLY A 29 13.16 8.17 10.02
CA GLY A 29 14.40 7.42 9.76
C GLY A 29 14.71 6.36 10.82
N LYS A 30 13.84 6.12 11.80
CA LYS A 30 14.13 5.18 12.91
C LYS A 30 14.06 3.70 12.52
N LEU A 31 13.72 3.38 11.27
CA LEU A 31 13.63 1.98 10.81
C LEU A 31 14.99 1.38 10.42
N ALA A 32 15.98 2.18 10.04
CA ALA A 32 17.28 1.69 9.64
C ALA A 32 18.39 2.63 10.13
N GLU A 33 19.49 2.08 10.63
CA GLU A 33 20.69 2.84 10.97
C GLU A 33 21.90 2.22 10.23
N PRO A 34 22.86 3.04 9.75
CA PRO A 34 22.89 4.50 9.80
C PRO A 34 21.96 5.16 8.77
N ASN A 35 21.29 6.26 9.16
CA ASN A 35 20.53 7.09 8.23
C ASN A 35 21.46 8.09 7.52
N ASP A 36 22.41 7.60 6.76
CA ASP A 36 23.47 8.36 6.07
C ASP A 36 23.07 8.84 4.66
N GLY A 37 21.78 8.82 4.36
CA GLY A 37 21.17 9.26 3.10
C GLY A 37 20.48 8.13 2.34
N GLU A 38 20.78 6.88 2.70
CA GLU A 38 20.13 5.67 2.21
C GLU A 38 19.81 4.77 3.41
N ALA A 39 18.63 4.16 3.42
CA ALA A 39 18.14 3.35 4.53
C ALA A 39 17.39 2.15 3.96
N GLU A 40 17.84 0.94 4.30
CA GLU A 40 17.14 -0.28 3.92
C GLU A 40 15.96 -0.51 4.88
N ILE A 41 14.74 -0.46 4.35
CA ILE A 41 13.52 -0.70 5.13
C ILE A 41 12.89 -2.01 4.71
N GLU A 42 12.50 -2.82 5.69
CA GLU A 42 11.70 -4.02 5.43
C GLU A 42 10.23 -3.63 5.27
N ILE A 43 9.63 -3.99 4.13
CA ILE A 43 8.20 -3.83 3.89
C ILE A 43 7.46 -5.00 4.53
N PRO A 44 6.47 -4.76 5.42
CA PRO A 44 5.69 -5.82 6.03
C PRO A 44 5.06 -6.77 5.00
N GLN A 45 5.07 -8.07 5.30
CA GLN A 45 4.62 -9.12 4.37
C GLN A 45 3.17 -8.96 3.94
N GLU A 46 2.31 -8.37 4.77
CA GLU A 46 0.92 -8.06 4.45
C GLU A 46 0.76 -7.08 3.27
N PHE A 47 1.76 -6.23 3.01
CA PHE A 47 1.78 -5.30 1.88
C PHE A 47 2.49 -5.87 0.66
N LEU A 48 3.15 -7.02 0.79
CA LEU A 48 3.84 -7.66 -0.32
C LEU A 48 2.83 -8.37 -1.22
N ILE A 49 2.80 -7.96 -2.49
CA ILE A 49 2.14 -8.74 -3.53
C ILE A 49 3.04 -9.94 -3.83
N THR A 50 2.73 -11.09 -3.23
CA THR A 50 3.51 -12.32 -3.36
C THR A 50 3.08 -13.15 -4.56
N ASN A 51 4.02 -13.96 -5.09
CA ASN A 51 3.76 -15.07 -6.04
C ASN A 51 2.86 -14.70 -7.23
N SER A 52 3.44 -14.01 -8.21
CA SER A 52 2.80 -13.83 -9.50
C SER A 52 3.65 -14.40 -10.63
N GLU A 53 3.00 -15.16 -11.51
CA GLU A 53 3.61 -15.59 -12.78
C GLU A 53 3.85 -14.38 -13.69
N ASP A 54 2.96 -13.38 -13.61
CA ASP A 54 3.08 -12.08 -14.26
C ASP A 54 2.97 -10.94 -13.23
N PRO A 55 4.06 -10.20 -12.95
CA PRO A 55 4.06 -9.11 -11.98
C PRO A 55 3.14 -7.95 -12.38
N ILE A 56 2.90 -7.72 -13.67
CA ILE A 56 2.01 -6.65 -14.13
C ILE A 56 0.56 -7.01 -13.83
N ASP A 57 0.16 -8.25 -14.11
CA ASP A 57 -1.18 -8.74 -13.79
C ASP A 57 -1.46 -8.69 -12.28
N ALA A 58 -0.46 -9.04 -11.46
CA ALA A 58 -0.56 -9.00 -10.01
C ALA A 58 -0.78 -7.59 -9.46
N ILE A 59 0.02 -6.62 -9.93
CA ILE A 59 -0.13 -5.22 -9.55
C ILE A 59 -1.48 -4.69 -10.04
N SER A 60 -1.87 -5.01 -11.28
CA SER A 60 -3.17 -4.62 -11.82
C SER A 60 -4.32 -5.14 -10.97
N LYS A 61 -4.28 -6.42 -10.56
CA LYS A 61 -5.30 -7.02 -9.70
C LYS A 61 -5.33 -6.40 -8.31
N ALA A 62 -4.17 -6.15 -7.71
CA ALA A 62 -4.09 -5.49 -6.40
C ALA A 62 -4.64 -4.05 -6.43
N VAL A 63 -4.42 -3.32 -7.52
CA VAL A 63 -4.78 -1.90 -7.64
C VAL A 63 -6.21 -1.70 -8.13
N TYR A 64 -6.63 -2.43 -9.17
CA TYR A 64 -7.93 -2.25 -9.83
C TYR A 64 -8.95 -3.36 -9.54
N GLY A 65 -8.54 -4.45 -8.90
CA GLY A 65 -9.36 -5.64 -8.68
C GLY A 65 -9.34 -6.60 -9.87
N ASP A 66 -10.29 -7.53 -9.89
CA ASP A 66 -10.40 -8.50 -10.98
C ASP A 66 -10.71 -7.82 -12.31
N TYR A 67 -10.44 -8.53 -13.40
CA TYR A 67 -10.70 -8.07 -14.77
C TYR A 67 -12.14 -7.55 -14.96
N LEU A 68 -13.11 -8.18 -14.31
CA LEU A 68 -14.51 -7.75 -14.34
C LEU A 68 -14.69 -6.37 -13.70
N SER A 69 -14.09 -6.13 -12.53
CA SER A 69 -14.13 -4.84 -11.84
C SER A 69 -13.49 -3.74 -12.68
N LEU A 70 -12.39 -4.05 -13.37
CA LEU A 70 -11.73 -3.14 -14.28
C LEU A 70 -12.60 -2.76 -15.49
N GLN A 71 -13.33 -3.71 -16.07
CA GLN A 71 -14.21 -3.46 -17.21
C GLN A 71 -15.49 -2.69 -16.85
N GLU A 72 -16.06 -2.99 -15.69
CA GLU A 72 -17.33 -2.41 -15.26
C GLU A 72 -17.15 -0.98 -14.73
N ASN A 73 -15.97 -0.67 -14.17
CA ASN A 73 -15.71 0.65 -13.64
C ASN A 73 -15.38 1.66 -14.74
N LYS A 74 -16.32 2.59 -14.98
CA LYS A 74 -16.18 3.68 -15.96
C LYS A 74 -15.97 5.04 -15.33
N ASP A 75 -15.87 5.13 -14.01
CA ASP A 75 -15.63 6.41 -13.33
C ASP A 75 -14.17 6.84 -13.55
N PRO A 76 -13.89 7.99 -14.20
CA PRO A 76 -12.53 8.47 -14.38
C PRO A 76 -11.78 8.67 -13.05
N ARG A 77 -12.49 9.01 -11.97
CA ARG A 77 -11.87 9.24 -10.65
C ARG A 77 -11.29 7.96 -10.05
N PHE A 78 -11.93 6.82 -10.30
CA PHE A 78 -11.44 5.51 -9.85
C PHE A 78 -10.02 5.24 -10.35
N PHE A 79 -9.73 5.59 -11.61
CA PHE A 79 -8.40 5.40 -12.19
C PHE A 79 -7.40 6.48 -11.78
N GLN A 80 -7.85 7.71 -11.61
CA GLN A 80 -6.98 8.83 -11.19
C GLN A 80 -6.42 8.62 -9.78
N GLU A 81 -7.23 8.12 -8.85
CA GLU A 81 -6.80 7.86 -7.47
C GLU A 81 -5.91 6.61 -7.35
N ARG A 82 -5.80 5.81 -8.42
CA ARG A 82 -5.16 4.49 -8.44
C ARG A 82 -4.13 4.37 -9.56
N ALA A 83 -3.42 5.46 -9.86
CA ALA A 83 -2.40 5.46 -10.90
C ALA A 83 -1.16 4.64 -10.49
N ILE A 84 -0.67 3.78 -11.38
CA ILE A 84 0.57 3.02 -11.20
C ILE A 84 1.69 3.79 -11.89
N LEU A 85 2.76 4.08 -11.16
CA LEU A 85 4.00 4.59 -11.75
C LEU A 85 4.89 3.39 -12.11
N SER A 86 5.18 3.23 -13.39
CA SER A 86 6.19 2.28 -13.88
C SER A 86 7.33 3.03 -14.56
N TYR A 87 8.54 2.49 -14.43
CA TYR A 87 9.66 2.89 -15.26
C TYR A 87 9.70 1.96 -16.48
N GLN A 88 9.94 2.53 -17.66
CA GLN A 88 10.03 1.81 -18.92
C GLN A 88 11.49 1.50 -19.28
#